data_AF-A0A422N8F5-F1
#
_entry.id   AF-A0A422N8F5-F1
#
_cell.length_a   1.000
_cell.length_b   1.000
_cell.length_c   1.000
_cell.angle_alpha   90.00
_cell.angle_beta   90.00
_cell.angle_gamma   90.00
#
_symmetry.space_group_name_H-M   'P 1'
#
loop_
_entity.id
_entity.type
_entity.pdbx_description
1 polymer ?
#
loop_
_entity_poly.entity_id
_entity_poly.type
_entity_poly.pdbx_seq_one_letter_code
_entity_poly.pdbx_strand_id
1 'polypeptide(L)'
;MDCHSMCLEHCSLDWYGKCALGFGAEMKNMGVIYEASSASLVRELEQLDGMSSSVSSVACAIITTRHTRRFEGDDWKCVLEKHMEALCSAFVTEAAIACHVDPGDISELEFRLGSLYVTFHVSHDADVGESEIQERVELYPFREVMRLYANRDAPPSGLDAALKRISELEKEVKQRLEKVQEENASKVAELEDAKRQLEEKLLRQLHDREQVLGDALSKAQEALQGSEAENRRLEEEMKKALETIKRERKRLDKHALHQNELIAAIIQGNRKEMEAKEREFEENLLEKDVIIENLRVRLRSKTESANCETVSRAASVDTDRADEFAKLMGRMEEMAIVLEKTQESESEARGEIQRLSEALRLSEEARQSDAVIYENNVLALKQQLQAFRDTKLAEDHQKRQEEYRARRSTNLSKEEKTNETIVRQYETALENIIGTLQDRLTILREEYASFLKVSEEETVNERDVLNEHEQDSQQVRQKFRTASLTLQRVFWSTREKEVPDVISELDNAAASAEKSRAAVKVTLALLDSRLQSFSEQKEWMETHQQSLEDLLVSLRQLNKRAFARQLSLMNEQSARFFSTP
;
A
#
# COMPACT_ATOMS: atom_id res chain seq x y z
N MET A 1 -40.24 -9.49 -23.11
CA MET A 1 -41.59 -9.86 -22.66
C MET A 1 -42.11 -8.73 -21.79
N ASP A 2 -43.32 -8.34 -22.12
CA ASP A 2 -43.96 -7.07 -21.83
C ASP A 2 -44.29 -6.85 -20.36
N CYS A 3 -44.35 -5.58 -19.94
CA CYS A 3 -45.65 -4.97 -19.61
C CYS A 3 -45.52 -3.46 -19.37
N HIS A 4 -46.36 -2.73 -20.11
CA HIS A 4 -46.70 -1.33 -19.95
C HIS A 4 -47.23 -0.98 -18.55
N SER A 5 -47.00 0.26 -18.09
CA SER A 5 -48.11 1.18 -17.80
C SER A 5 -47.62 2.62 -17.65
N MET A 6 -48.35 3.51 -18.31
CA MET A 6 -48.27 4.97 -18.24
C MET A 6 -48.69 5.51 -16.87
N CYS A 7 -48.32 6.77 -16.60
CA CYS A 7 -49.17 7.89 -16.13
C CYS A 7 -48.27 8.96 -15.49
N LEU A 8 -48.10 10.11 -16.14
CA LEU A 8 -48.84 11.36 -15.92
C LEU A 8 -48.30 12.17 -14.73
N GLU A 9 -47.64 13.27 -15.13
CA GLU A 9 -47.64 14.60 -14.52
C GLU A 9 -48.27 14.74 -13.13
N HIS A 10 -47.47 15.22 -12.17
CA HIS A 10 -48.00 16.00 -11.06
C HIS A 10 -47.15 17.23 -10.79
N CYS A 11 -47.86 18.35 -10.79
CA CYS A 11 -47.42 19.70 -10.47
C CYS A 11 -46.65 19.76 -9.15
N SER A 12 -45.49 20.39 -9.21
CA SER A 12 -44.91 21.10 -8.08
C SER A 12 -45.57 22.48 -8.04
N LEU A 13 -46.31 22.78 -6.98
CA LEU A 13 -46.65 24.15 -6.61
C LEU A 13 -46.48 24.31 -5.12
N ASP A 14 -45.51 25.17 -4.82
CA ASP A 14 -44.96 25.46 -3.53
C ASP A 14 -45.99 26.06 -2.57
N TRP A 15 -45.93 25.56 -1.35
CA TRP A 15 -46.53 26.16 -0.17
C TRP A 15 -45.82 27.48 0.16
N TYR A 16 -46.58 28.57 0.24
CA TYR A 16 -46.29 29.68 1.15
C TYR A 16 -47.62 30.21 1.72
N GLY A 17 -47.99 29.65 2.87
CA GLY A 17 -48.98 30.22 3.78
C GLY A 17 -48.30 31.09 4.82
N LYS A 18 -48.78 32.32 5.01
CA LYS A 18 -48.65 33.09 6.24
C LYS A 18 -49.90 33.96 6.40
N CYS A 19 -50.88 33.44 7.11
CA CYS A 19 -51.82 34.24 7.90
C CYS A 19 -51.81 33.63 9.30
N ALA A 20 -51.18 34.34 10.23
CA ALA A 20 -51.26 34.07 11.64
C ALA A 20 -52.49 34.79 12.19
N LEU A 21 -53.40 34.03 12.82
CA LEU A 21 -54.38 34.57 13.75
C LEU A 21 -54.29 33.75 15.03
N GLY A 22 -53.66 34.34 16.04
CA GLY A 22 -53.63 33.84 17.40
C GLY A 22 -54.83 34.37 18.19
N PHE A 23 -55.45 33.50 18.97
CA PHE A 23 -56.40 33.88 20.01
C PHE A 23 -55.68 34.10 21.34
N GLY A 24 -55.74 35.35 21.82
CA GLY A 24 -55.97 35.78 23.21
C GLY A 24 -54.94 35.43 24.31
N ALA A 25 -54.35 36.46 24.92
CA ALA A 25 -54.55 36.77 26.35
C ALA A 25 -53.73 38.00 26.82
N GLU A 26 -54.37 38.78 27.70
CA GLU A 26 -53.83 39.65 28.77
C GLU A 26 -53.29 41.06 28.47
N MET A 27 -53.96 42.03 29.12
CA MET A 27 -53.58 43.44 29.28
C MET A 27 -52.23 43.62 30.01
N LYS A 28 -51.41 44.58 29.55
CA LYS A 28 -50.94 45.74 30.35
C LYS A 28 -49.96 46.65 29.58
N ASN A 29 -50.36 47.93 29.51
CA ASN A 29 -49.58 49.18 29.55
C ASN A 29 -48.30 49.40 28.73
N MET A 30 -48.35 50.57 28.04
CA MET A 30 -47.28 51.55 27.80
C MET A 30 -46.20 51.25 26.74
N GLY A 31 -46.40 51.86 25.55
CA GLY A 31 -45.61 53.03 25.18
C GLY A 31 -44.70 52.95 23.95
N VAL A 32 -44.90 53.94 23.06
CA VAL A 32 -43.91 54.61 22.16
C VAL A 32 -43.63 53.89 20.82
N ILE A 33 -44.25 54.31 19.71
CA ILE A 33 -43.91 55.39 18.74
C ILE A 33 -42.60 55.16 17.97
N TYR A 34 -42.71 54.92 16.64
CA TYR A 34 -42.07 55.64 15.49
C TYR A 34 -42.33 54.78 14.23
N GLU A 35 -43.25 55.14 13.32
CA GLU A 35 -43.10 56.07 12.18
C GLU A 35 -42.09 55.61 11.09
N ALA A 36 -42.59 55.31 9.88
CA ALA A 36 -42.29 56.05 8.64
C ALA A 36 -42.29 55.17 7.36
N SER A 37 -43.08 55.66 6.38
CA SER A 37 -42.76 55.76 4.95
C SER A 37 -42.64 54.49 4.09
N SER A 38 -43.61 54.28 3.21
CA SER A 38 -43.33 54.31 1.76
C SER A 38 -44.60 54.61 0.96
N ALA A 39 -44.85 55.89 0.73
CA ALA A 39 -45.53 56.32 -0.48
C ALA A 39 -44.59 56.15 -1.68
N SER A 40 -45.17 56.10 -2.88
CA SER A 40 -44.53 56.33 -4.18
C SER A 40 -44.00 55.08 -4.91
N LEU A 41 -44.85 54.48 -5.75
CA LEU A 41 -44.82 54.62 -7.21
C LEU A 41 -45.34 53.35 -7.91
N VAL A 42 -46.66 53.27 -8.07
CA VAL A 42 -47.26 52.66 -9.26
C VAL A 42 -47.46 53.81 -10.24
N ARG A 43 -46.49 54.01 -11.14
CA ARG A 43 -46.68 54.75 -12.39
C ARG A 43 -46.44 53.75 -13.50
N GLU A 44 -47.48 53.51 -14.30
CA GLU A 44 -47.46 53.29 -15.75
C GLU A 44 -48.70 52.49 -16.12
N LEU A 45 -49.82 53.19 -16.34
CA LEU A 45 -50.93 52.73 -17.16
C LEU A 45 -51.74 53.96 -17.60
N GLU A 46 -51.12 54.78 -18.43
CA GLU A 46 -51.82 55.75 -19.28
C GLU A 46 -51.43 55.46 -20.72
N GLN A 47 -52.37 54.91 -21.49
CA GLN A 47 -52.64 55.28 -22.89
C GLN A 47 -53.61 54.26 -23.51
N LEU A 48 -54.89 54.63 -23.56
CA LEU A 48 -55.63 54.75 -24.81
C LEU A 48 -57.00 55.37 -24.52
N ASP A 49 -57.10 56.63 -24.94
CA ASP A 49 -58.31 57.45 -25.06
C ASP A 49 -59.21 56.92 -26.18
N GLY A 50 -60.53 57.11 -26.08
CA GLY A 50 -61.43 56.53 -27.07
C GLY A 50 -62.94 56.63 -26.90
N MET A 51 -63.45 57.71 -26.30
CA MET A 51 -64.79 58.30 -26.56
C MET A 51 -66.09 57.62 -26.06
N SER A 52 -66.85 58.46 -25.33
CA SER A 52 -68.33 58.52 -25.19
C SER A 52 -68.95 57.62 -24.11
N SER A 53 -69.68 58.08 -23.09
CA SER A 53 -70.37 59.36 -22.84
C SER A 53 -70.54 59.61 -21.33
N SER A 54 -70.29 60.85 -20.92
CA SER A 54 -71.16 61.66 -20.05
C SER A 54 -71.85 61.01 -18.84
N VAL A 55 -71.19 60.95 -17.67
CA VAL A 55 -71.75 61.53 -16.43
C VAL A 55 -70.59 61.95 -15.52
N SER A 56 -70.61 63.21 -15.11
CA SER A 56 -69.76 63.76 -14.05
C SER A 56 -69.99 62.98 -12.74
N SER A 57 -68.99 62.26 -12.25
CA SER A 57 -68.89 61.92 -10.83
C SER A 57 -67.50 62.25 -10.33
N VAL A 58 -67.47 63.03 -9.26
CA VAL A 58 -66.29 63.51 -8.56
C VAL A 58 -65.53 62.29 -8.02
N ALA A 59 -64.20 62.29 -8.04
CA ALA A 59 -63.43 61.31 -7.29
C ALA A 59 -63.78 61.49 -5.80
N CYS A 60 -64.64 60.63 -5.28
CA CYS A 60 -65.08 60.69 -3.91
C CYS A 60 -64.01 60.08 -3.00
N ALA A 61 -63.74 60.70 -1.85
CA ALA A 61 -62.77 60.16 -0.90
C ALA A 61 -63.32 58.87 -0.28
N ILE A 62 -62.51 57.79 -0.22
CA ILE A 62 -62.90 56.56 0.47
C ILE A 62 -62.63 56.75 1.97
N ILE A 63 -63.63 56.47 2.81
CA ILE A 63 -63.53 56.48 4.27
C ILE A 63 -63.85 55.10 4.83
N THR A 64 -63.27 54.77 5.99
CA THR A 64 -63.55 53.51 6.70
C THR A 64 -64.32 53.80 7.96
N THR A 65 -65.48 53.17 8.11
CA THR A 65 -66.42 53.34 9.22
C THR A 65 -66.66 52.01 9.93
N ARG A 66 -67.00 52.06 11.23
CA ARG A 66 -67.13 50.87 12.08
C ARG A 66 -68.60 50.55 12.34
N HIS A 67 -69.02 49.35 11.97
CA HIS A 67 -70.40 48.91 12.07
C HIS A 67 -70.55 47.71 13.00
N THR A 68 -71.76 47.49 13.48
CA THR A 68 -72.07 46.31 14.28
C THR A 68 -73.45 45.77 13.92
N ARG A 69 -73.50 44.46 13.66
CA ARG A 69 -74.73 43.71 13.44
C ARG A 69 -74.93 42.70 14.58
N ARG A 70 -76.14 42.68 15.12
CA ARG A 70 -76.60 41.69 16.11
C ARG A 70 -77.49 40.67 15.41
N PHE A 71 -77.19 39.39 15.58
CA PHE A 71 -78.03 38.27 15.17
C PHE A 71 -78.62 37.60 16.39
N GLU A 72 -79.95 37.58 16.46
CA GLU A 72 -80.68 36.92 17.54
C GLU A 72 -80.53 35.39 17.44
N GLY A 73 -80.35 34.75 18.59
CA GLY A 73 -80.20 33.30 18.69
C GLY A 73 -79.30 32.86 19.84
N ASP A 74 -79.46 31.61 20.25
CA ASP A 74 -78.67 30.91 21.26
C ASP A 74 -77.67 29.95 20.57
N ASP A 75 -76.65 29.46 21.26
CA ASP A 75 -75.70 28.48 20.73
C ASP A 75 -74.89 28.89 19.48
N TRP A 76 -74.73 30.19 19.22
CA TRP A 76 -73.79 30.70 18.21
C TRP A 76 -72.35 30.22 18.41
N LYS A 77 -72.00 29.81 19.63
CA LYS A 77 -70.73 29.14 19.95
C LYS A 77 -70.51 27.88 19.10
N CYS A 78 -71.55 27.09 18.82
CA CYS A 78 -71.44 25.88 17.99
C CYS A 78 -71.05 26.22 16.54
N VAL A 79 -71.61 27.31 16.00
CA VAL A 79 -71.28 27.82 14.66
C VAL A 79 -69.84 28.31 14.61
N LEU A 80 -69.38 29.06 15.62
CA LEU A 80 -67.99 29.53 15.70
C LEU A 80 -66.98 28.39 15.87
N GLU A 81 -67.36 27.28 16.52
CA GLU A 81 -66.45 26.14 16.70
C GLU A 81 -66.37 25.22 15.46
N LYS A 82 -67.44 25.14 14.65
CA LYS A 82 -67.54 24.16 13.54
C LYS A 82 -67.53 24.79 12.14
N HIS A 83 -67.92 26.05 12.03
CA HIS A 83 -68.23 26.73 10.76
C HIS A 83 -67.67 28.15 10.74
N MET A 84 -66.53 28.39 11.37
CA MET A 84 -65.96 29.73 11.50
C MET A 84 -65.64 30.33 10.13
N GLU A 85 -64.99 29.59 9.26
CA GLU A 85 -64.60 30.08 7.94
C GLU A 85 -65.83 30.28 7.04
N ALA A 86 -66.79 29.35 7.10
CA ALA A 86 -68.07 29.50 6.43
C ALA A 86 -68.85 30.74 6.92
N LEU A 87 -68.84 31.02 8.23
CA LEU A 87 -69.51 32.17 8.83
C LEU A 87 -68.84 33.48 8.40
N CYS A 88 -67.51 33.55 8.43
CA CYS A 88 -66.76 34.72 7.95
C CYS A 88 -67.06 35.01 6.48
N SER A 89 -66.98 34.00 5.62
CA SER A 89 -67.23 34.14 4.18
C SER A 89 -68.68 34.58 3.88
N ALA A 90 -69.65 33.94 4.53
CA ALA A 90 -71.07 34.32 4.40
C ALA A 90 -71.32 35.75 4.87
N PHE A 91 -70.77 36.12 6.03
CA PHE A 91 -70.96 37.45 6.60
C PHE A 91 -70.32 38.54 5.71
N VAL A 92 -69.07 38.36 5.26
CA VAL A 92 -68.39 39.31 4.38
C VAL A 92 -69.17 39.51 3.08
N THR A 93 -69.61 38.41 2.46
CA THR A 93 -70.37 38.47 1.21
C THR A 93 -71.69 39.22 1.39
N GLU A 94 -72.44 38.90 2.45
CA GLU A 94 -73.73 39.53 2.72
C GLU A 94 -73.60 40.99 3.21
N ALA A 95 -72.56 41.31 3.98
CA ALA A 95 -72.27 42.68 4.43
C ALA A 95 -71.85 43.58 3.26
N ALA A 96 -71.06 43.06 2.32
CA ALA A 96 -70.69 43.76 1.10
C ALA A 96 -71.94 44.09 0.25
N ILE A 97 -72.84 43.11 0.08
CA ILE A 97 -74.11 43.31 -0.62
C ILE A 97 -74.99 44.36 0.10
N ALA A 98 -75.06 44.30 1.44
CA ALA A 98 -75.83 45.25 2.24
C ALA A 98 -75.31 46.69 2.11
N CYS A 99 -73.98 46.86 2.08
CA CYS A 99 -73.34 48.17 2.03
C CYS A 99 -73.20 48.72 0.60
N HIS A 100 -73.41 47.88 -0.42
CA HIS A 100 -73.12 48.17 -1.84
C HIS A 100 -71.63 48.42 -2.12
N VAL A 101 -70.76 47.61 -1.51
CA VAL A 101 -69.30 47.65 -1.69
C VAL A 101 -68.78 46.28 -2.12
N ASP A 102 -67.50 46.18 -2.48
CA ASP A 102 -66.90 44.89 -2.79
C ASP A 102 -66.57 44.10 -1.52
N PRO A 103 -66.58 42.74 -1.56
CA PRO A 103 -66.21 41.91 -0.41
C PRO A 103 -64.82 42.21 0.17
N GLY A 104 -63.90 42.78 -0.63
CA GLY A 104 -62.58 43.21 -0.19
C GLY A 104 -62.57 44.48 0.68
N ASP A 105 -63.66 45.27 0.64
CA ASP A 105 -63.81 46.51 1.41
C ASP A 105 -64.38 46.28 2.82
N ILE A 106 -64.74 45.03 3.14
CA ILE A 106 -65.15 44.58 4.46
C ILE A 106 -63.93 44.02 5.20
N SER A 107 -63.55 44.62 6.32
CA SER A 107 -62.34 44.25 7.06
C SER A 107 -62.56 44.19 8.57
N GLU A 108 -61.58 43.62 9.30
CA GLU A 108 -61.55 43.58 10.77
C GLU A 108 -62.83 43.03 11.42
N LEU A 109 -63.20 41.78 11.08
CA LEU A 109 -64.33 41.09 11.69
C LEU A 109 -64.00 40.65 13.12
N GLU A 110 -64.82 41.08 14.07
CA GLU A 110 -64.78 40.65 15.46
C GLU A 110 -66.12 40.01 15.86
N PHE A 111 -66.06 38.78 16.37
CA PHE A 111 -67.23 38.06 16.86
C PHE A 111 -67.30 38.12 18.39
N ARG A 112 -68.44 38.54 18.94
CA ARG A 112 -68.71 38.51 20.39
C ARG A 112 -69.92 37.64 20.70
N LEU A 113 -69.76 36.78 21.70
CA LEU A 113 -70.75 35.80 22.15
C LEU A 113 -71.77 36.39 23.14
N GLY A 114 -72.97 35.81 23.11
CA GLY A 114 -74.22 36.30 23.70
C GLY A 114 -75.34 35.89 22.74
N SER A 115 -76.04 36.87 22.18
CA SER A 115 -76.47 36.77 20.77
C SER A 115 -75.27 37.13 19.89
N LEU A 116 -75.17 36.64 18.65
CA LEU A 116 -73.96 36.89 17.86
C LEU A 116 -73.86 38.37 17.49
N TYR A 117 -72.85 39.05 18.03
CA TYR A 117 -72.47 40.40 17.59
C TYR A 117 -71.29 40.29 16.64
N VAL A 118 -71.44 40.84 15.44
CA VAL A 118 -70.37 40.96 14.47
C VAL A 118 -70.05 42.44 14.32
N THR A 119 -68.85 42.83 14.76
CA THR A 119 -68.29 44.16 14.53
C THR A 119 -67.36 44.06 13.34
N PHE A 120 -67.45 45.01 12.42
CA PHE A 120 -66.68 45.01 11.18
C PHE A 120 -66.47 46.44 10.68
N HIS A 121 -65.50 46.62 9.80
CA HIS A 121 -65.19 47.89 9.17
C HIS A 121 -65.54 47.84 7.68
N VAL A 122 -66.09 48.94 7.18
CA VAL A 122 -66.51 49.08 5.78
C VAL A 122 -65.79 50.27 5.19
N SER A 123 -65.06 50.06 4.10
CA SER A 123 -64.51 51.13 3.27
C SER A 123 -65.55 51.51 2.21
N HIS A 124 -66.03 52.75 2.22
CA HIS A 124 -67.05 53.24 1.29
C HIS A 124 -66.80 54.70 0.90
N ASP A 125 -67.50 55.15 -0.15
CA ASP A 125 -67.44 56.54 -0.60
C ASP A 125 -67.92 57.50 0.50
N ALA A 126 -67.22 58.62 0.69
CA ALA A 126 -67.53 59.64 1.70
C ALA A 126 -68.89 60.33 1.51
N ASP A 127 -69.50 60.20 0.34
CA ASP A 127 -70.84 60.71 0.05
C ASP A 127 -71.96 59.89 0.73
N VAL A 128 -71.65 58.66 1.15
CA VAL A 128 -72.58 57.81 1.91
C VAL A 128 -72.28 57.99 3.40
N GLY A 129 -73.27 58.37 4.20
CA GLY A 129 -73.07 58.58 5.63
C GLY A 129 -72.88 57.28 6.41
N GLU A 130 -72.10 57.30 7.51
CA GLU A 130 -71.96 56.16 8.43
C GLU A 130 -73.33 55.65 8.93
N SER A 131 -74.25 56.56 9.26
CA SER A 131 -75.61 56.18 9.69
C SER A 131 -76.42 55.50 8.58
N GLU A 132 -76.18 55.86 7.32
CA GLU A 132 -76.83 55.24 6.17
C GLU A 132 -76.30 53.82 5.93
N ILE A 133 -74.98 53.60 6.03
CA ILE A 133 -74.39 52.26 5.99
C ILE A 133 -74.92 51.39 7.14
N GLN A 134 -74.97 51.94 8.36
CA GLN A 134 -75.51 51.23 9.52
C GLN A 134 -76.99 50.85 9.32
N GLU A 135 -77.81 51.75 8.78
CA GLU A 135 -79.23 51.46 8.47
C GLU A 135 -79.37 50.35 7.43
N ARG A 136 -78.57 50.40 6.35
CA ARG A 136 -78.56 49.35 5.32
C ARG A 136 -78.21 47.98 5.90
N VAL A 137 -77.18 47.93 6.75
CA VAL A 137 -76.77 46.72 7.48
C VAL A 137 -77.87 46.24 8.43
N GLU A 138 -78.58 47.16 9.09
CA GLU A 138 -79.66 46.80 10.01
C GLU A 138 -80.90 46.23 9.31
N LEU A 139 -81.24 46.76 8.13
CA LEU A 139 -82.36 46.33 7.32
C LEU A 139 -82.06 45.05 6.51
N TYR A 140 -80.78 44.76 6.24
CA TYR A 140 -80.41 43.59 5.46
C TYR A 140 -80.69 42.27 6.20
N PRO A 141 -81.31 41.26 5.55
CA PRO A 141 -81.79 40.06 6.23
C PRO A 141 -80.71 39.01 6.54
N PHE A 142 -79.50 39.08 5.95
CA PHE A 142 -78.40 38.11 6.16
C PHE A 142 -78.86 36.64 6.15
N ARG A 143 -79.44 36.23 5.01
CA ARG A 143 -80.08 34.92 4.85
C ARG A 143 -79.07 33.78 4.97
N GLU A 144 -77.85 33.97 4.50
CA GLU A 144 -76.82 32.94 4.47
C GLU A 144 -76.20 32.71 5.85
N VAL A 145 -75.91 33.79 6.59
CA VAL A 145 -75.51 33.72 8.01
C VAL A 145 -76.59 33.01 8.84
N MET A 146 -77.87 33.36 8.62
CA MET A 146 -78.98 32.69 9.32
C MET A 146 -79.20 31.24 8.85
N ARG A 147 -78.87 30.90 7.60
CA ARG A 147 -78.88 29.52 7.08
C ARG A 147 -77.81 28.65 7.74
N LEU A 148 -76.62 29.20 7.96
CA LEU A 148 -75.54 28.53 8.70
C LEU A 148 -75.96 28.28 10.16
N TYR A 149 -76.59 29.26 10.79
CA TYR A 149 -77.12 29.12 12.15
C TYR A 149 -78.21 28.05 12.29
N ALA A 150 -79.14 28.00 11.33
CA ALA A 150 -80.17 26.96 11.29
C ALA A 150 -79.56 25.55 11.14
N ASN A 151 -78.39 25.45 10.49
CA ASN A 151 -77.66 24.20 10.27
C ASN A 151 -76.44 24.06 11.21
N ARG A 152 -76.43 24.71 12.38
CA ARG A 152 -75.27 24.74 13.30
C ARG A 152 -74.76 23.38 13.78
N ASP A 153 -75.61 22.35 13.72
CA ASP A 153 -75.25 20.98 14.11
C ASP A 153 -74.72 20.13 12.95
N ALA A 154 -74.75 20.67 11.73
CA ALA A 154 -74.19 19.98 10.57
C ALA A 154 -72.68 19.76 10.76
N PRO A 155 -72.12 18.71 10.14
CA PRO A 155 -70.67 18.56 10.07
C PRO A 155 -70.02 19.77 9.40
N PRO A 156 -68.83 20.21 9.87
CA PRO A 156 -68.01 21.17 9.13
C PRO A 156 -67.90 20.78 7.66
N SER A 157 -68.01 21.72 6.75
CA SER A 157 -67.95 21.50 5.30
C SER A 157 -66.98 22.47 4.64
N GLY A 158 -66.41 22.11 3.49
CA GLY A 158 -65.48 23.00 2.78
C GLY A 158 -64.18 23.23 3.57
N LEU A 159 -63.81 24.50 3.78
CA LEU A 159 -62.54 24.89 4.42
C LEU A 159 -62.46 24.43 5.89
N ASP A 160 -63.54 24.57 6.66
CA ASP A 160 -63.58 24.13 8.06
C ASP A 160 -63.33 22.62 8.21
N ALA A 161 -63.86 21.81 7.29
CA ALA A 161 -63.64 20.36 7.26
C ALA A 161 -62.18 20.01 6.95
N ALA A 162 -61.59 20.73 5.99
CA ALA A 162 -60.19 20.55 5.59
C ALA A 162 -59.24 20.92 6.74
N LEU A 163 -59.46 22.05 7.41
CA LEU A 163 -58.66 22.49 8.56
C LEU A 163 -58.72 21.47 9.71
N LYS A 164 -59.92 20.95 10.02
CA LYS A 164 -60.08 19.89 11.03
C LYS A 164 -59.30 18.63 10.64
N ARG A 165 -59.40 18.19 9.37
CA ARG A 165 -58.68 17.01 8.88
C ARG A 165 -57.16 17.21 8.91
N ILE A 166 -56.67 18.40 8.59
CA ILE A 166 -55.26 18.76 8.69
C ILE A 166 -54.79 18.65 10.15
N SER A 167 -55.53 19.21 11.11
CA SER A 167 -55.18 19.09 12.54
C SER A 167 -55.15 17.64 13.04
N GLU A 168 -56.09 16.81 12.59
CA GLU A 168 -56.10 15.37 12.91
C GLU A 168 -54.89 14.64 12.30
N LEU A 169 -54.58 14.92 11.03
CA LEU A 169 -53.42 14.36 10.34
C LEU A 169 -52.10 14.80 10.98
N GLU A 170 -51.98 16.07 11.39
CA GLU A 170 -50.81 16.58 12.11
C GLU A 170 -50.59 15.82 13.43
N LYS A 171 -51.67 15.54 14.17
CA LYS A 171 -51.59 14.72 15.39
C LYS A 171 -51.18 13.29 15.09
N GLU A 172 -51.74 12.68 14.04
CA GLU A 172 -51.39 11.32 13.61
C GLU A 172 -49.92 11.22 13.16
N VAL A 173 -49.45 12.19 12.37
CA VAL A 173 -48.05 12.28 11.92
C VAL A 173 -47.13 12.46 13.12
N LYS A 174 -47.48 13.33 14.06
CA LYS A 174 -46.70 13.54 15.30
C LYS A 174 -46.57 12.25 16.10
N GLN A 175 -47.67 11.53 16.33
CA GLN A 175 -47.67 10.27 17.05
C GLN A 175 -46.85 9.18 16.32
N ARG A 176 -46.96 9.09 14.99
CA ARG A 176 -46.16 8.15 14.19
C ARG A 176 -44.67 8.49 14.25
N LEU A 177 -44.33 9.78 14.21
CA LEU A 177 -42.94 10.23 14.32
C LEU A 177 -42.34 9.87 15.68
N GLU A 178 -43.08 10.12 16.77
CA GLU A 178 -42.67 9.76 18.14
C GLU A 178 -42.45 8.24 18.25
N LYS A 179 -43.37 7.42 17.71
CA LYS A 179 -43.22 5.95 17.71
C LYS A 179 -41.99 5.49 16.92
N VAL A 180 -41.75 6.04 15.73
CA VAL A 180 -40.57 5.71 14.92
C VAL A 180 -39.28 6.15 15.62
N GLN A 181 -39.29 7.29 16.30
CA GLN A 181 -38.14 7.75 17.09
C GLN A 181 -37.83 6.80 18.25
N GLU A 182 -38.85 6.33 18.97
CA GLU A 182 -38.68 5.37 20.07
C GLU A 182 -38.17 4.01 19.58
N GLU A 183 -38.74 3.48 18.49
CA GLU A 183 -38.26 2.23 17.87
C GLU A 183 -36.81 2.35 17.38
N ASN A 184 -36.46 3.49 16.79
CA ASN A 184 -35.09 3.75 16.34
C ASN A 184 -34.13 3.88 17.52
N ALA A 185 -34.52 4.57 18.61
CA ALA A 185 -33.71 4.68 19.82
C ALA A 185 -33.46 3.30 20.46
N SER A 186 -34.48 2.45 20.52
CA SER A 186 -34.35 1.06 21.01
C SER A 186 -33.37 0.25 20.15
N LYS A 187 -33.49 0.31 18.82
CA LYS A 187 -32.59 -0.40 17.89
C LYS A 187 -31.15 0.09 17.98
N VAL A 188 -30.95 1.41 18.15
CA VAL A 188 -29.60 1.98 18.34
C VAL A 188 -28.98 1.47 19.62
N ALA A 189 -29.72 1.44 20.74
CA ALA A 189 -29.23 0.91 22.01
C ALA A 189 -28.83 -0.59 21.91
N GLU A 190 -29.65 -1.41 21.24
CA GLU A 190 -29.34 -2.83 20.99
C GLU A 190 -28.06 -3.01 20.15
N LEU A 191 -27.88 -2.19 19.12
CA LEU A 191 -26.68 -2.23 18.27
C LEU A 191 -25.43 -1.77 19.03
N GLU A 192 -25.55 -0.76 19.89
CA GLU A 192 -24.47 -0.31 20.76
C GLU A 192 -24.05 -1.39 21.75
N ASP A 193 -25.00 -2.10 22.36
CA ASP A 193 -24.73 -3.25 23.22
C ASP A 193 -24.05 -4.41 22.49
N ALA A 194 -24.54 -4.76 21.29
CA ALA A 194 -23.94 -5.79 20.46
C ALA A 194 -22.50 -5.42 20.05
N LYS A 195 -22.26 -4.15 19.69
CA LYS A 195 -20.94 -3.63 19.38
C LYS A 195 -19.99 -3.74 20.59
N ARG A 196 -20.43 -3.30 21.78
CA ARG A 196 -19.63 -3.40 23.01
C ARG A 196 -19.21 -4.85 23.31
N GLN A 197 -20.15 -5.80 23.17
CA GLN A 197 -19.85 -7.22 23.41
C GLN A 197 -18.85 -7.78 22.39
N LEU A 198 -18.90 -7.35 21.13
CA LEU A 198 -17.93 -7.76 20.11
C LEU A 198 -16.55 -7.16 20.38
N GLU A 199 -16.48 -5.88 20.77
CA GLU A 199 -15.23 -5.22 21.15
C GLU A 199 -14.57 -5.90 22.36
N GLU A 200 -15.34 -6.25 23.40
CA GLU A 200 -14.81 -7.00 24.54
C GLU A 200 -14.29 -8.39 24.15
N LYS A 201 -15.01 -9.12 23.29
CA LYS A 201 -14.55 -10.44 22.80
C LYS A 201 -13.26 -10.32 22.02
N LEU A 202 -13.14 -9.31 21.16
CA LEU A 202 -11.94 -9.08 20.37
C LEU A 202 -10.75 -8.71 21.27
N LEU A 203 -10.96 -7.85 22.26
CA LEU A 203 -9.92 -7.49 23.23
C LEU A 203 -9.43 -8.69 24.04
N ARG A 204 -10.34 -9.58 24.47
CA ARG A 204 -9.95 -10.83 25.14
C ARG A 204 -9.12 -11.72 24.23
N GLN A 205 -9.53 -11.91 22.97
CA GLN A 205 -8.77 -12.71 22.00
C GLN A 205 -7.38 -12.14 21.71
N LEU A 206 -7.25 -10.81 21.64
CA LEU A 206 -5.96 -10.14 21.47
C LEU A 206 -5.07 -10.36 22.68
N HIS A 207 -5.60 -10.20 23.89
CA HIS A 207 -4.85 -10.41 25.13
C HIS A 207 -4.36 -11.87 25.25
N ASP A 208 -5.23 -12.85 25.00
CA ASP A 208 -4.86 -14.27 25.03
C ASP A 208 -3.75 -14.57 24.01
N ARG A 209 -3.85 -13.99 22.80
CA ARG A 209 -2.84 -14.17 21.75
C ARG A 209 -1.51 -13.50 22.08
N GLU A 210 -1.54 -12.29 22.64
CA GLU A 210 -0.36 -11.59 23.14
C GLU A 210 0.34 -12.39 24.24
N GLN A 211 -0.42 -12.97 25.17
CA GLN A 211 0.12 -13.80 26.23
C GLN A 211 0.80 -15.06 25.67
N VAL A 212 0.15 -15.77 24.74
CA VAL A 212 0.73 -16.96 24.10
C VAL A 212 2.01 -16.62 23.34
N LEU A 213 2.04 -15.49 22.64
CA LEU A 213 3.25 -15.03 21.93
C LEU A 213 4.36 -14.64 22.90
N GLY A 214 4.03 -13.97 24.01
CA GLY A 214 4.98 -13.64 25.07
C GLY A 214 5.62 -14.88 25.69
N ASP A 215 4.82 -15.89 26.03
CA ASP A 215 5.30 -17.16 26.57
C ASP A 215 6.19 -17.92 25.56
N ALA A 216 5.82 -17.91 24.28
CA ALA A 216 6.62 -18.52 23.22
C ALA A 216 7.96 -17.80 23.03
N LEU A 217 7.96 -16.46 23.06
CA LEU A 217 9.18 -15.65 22.96
C LEU A 217 10.11 -15.90 24.14
N SER A 218 9.59 -15.95 25.37
CA SER A 218 10.39 -16.24 26.57
C SER A 218 11.05 -17.62 26.46
N LYS A 219 10.31 -18.65 26.05
CA LYS A 219 10.85 -20.01 25.84
C LYS A 219 11.94 -20.04 24.75
N ALA A 220 11.74 -19.30 23.67
CA ALA A 220 12.73 -19.21 22.58
C ALA A 220 14.01 -18.51 23.06
N GLN A 221 13.89 -17.44 23.85
CA GLN A 221 15.03 -16.73 24.44
C GLN A 221 15.81 -17.62 25.42
N GLU A 222 15.13 -18.37 26.28
CA GLU A 222 15.76 -19.35 27.18
C GLU A 222 16.51 -20.43 26.40
N ALA A 223 15.91 -20.97 25.33
CA ALA A 223 16.54 -21.97 24.48
C ALA A 223 17.78 -21.41 23.76
N LEU A 224 17.70 -20.17 23.26
CA LEU A 224 18.84 -19.49 22.63
C LEU A 224 19.98 -19.28 23.63
N GLN A 225 19.69 -18.76 24.82
CA GLN A 225 20.71 -18.58 25.87
C GLN A 225 21.36 -19.91 26.27
N GLY A 226 20.57 -21.00 26.33
CA GLY A 226 21.08 -22.35 26.54
C GLY A 226 22.07 -22.78 25.46
N SER A 227 21.69 -22.63 24.19
CA SER A 227 22.53 -22.95 23.03
C SER A 227 23.81 -22.10 22.97
N GLU A 228 23.72 -20.79 23.24
CA GLU A 228 24.87 -19.90 23.29
C GLU A 228 25.85 -20.25 24.43
N ALA A 229 25.34 -20.70 25.58
CA ALA A 229 26.17 -21.17 26.66
C ALA A 229 26.88 -22.49 26.31
N GLU A 230 26.21 -23.39 25.60
CA GLU A 230 26.79 -24.64 25.09
C GLU A 230 27.87 -24.38 24.03
N ASN A 231 27.60 -23.52 23.05
CA ASN A 231 28.58 -23.13 22.04
C ASN A 231 29.84 -22.53 22.67
N ARG A 232 29.70 -21.63 23.65
CA ARG A 232 30.85 -21.08 24.38
C ARG A 232 31.69 -22.16 25.07
N ARG A 233 31.04 -23.18 25.65
CA ARG A 233 31.76 -24.32 26.26
C ARG A 233 32.53 -25.12 25.22
N LEU A 234 31.89 -25.44 24.08
CA LEU A 234 32.53 -26.18 22.99
C LEU A 234 33.71 -25.40 22.37
N GLU A 235 33.59 -24.08 22.21
CA GLU A 235 34.68 -23.22 21.75
C GLU A 235 35.88 -23.24 22.70
N GLU A 236 35.64 -23.18 24.01
CA GLU A 236 36.69 -23.29 25.02
C GLU A 236 37.38 -24.66 24.98
N GLU A 237 36.63 -25.74 24.81
CA GLU A 237 37.15 -27.10 24.65
C GLU A 237 37.99 -27.24 23.37
N MET A 238 37.49 -26.73 22.24
CA MET A 238 38.23 -26.70 20.97
C MET A 238 39.54 -25.91 21.11
N LYS A 239 39.52 -24.76 21.78
CA LYS A 239 40.74 -23.96 22.02
C LYS A 239 41.75 -24.72 22.88
N LYS A 240 41.31 -25.43 23.92
CA LYS A 240 42.17 -26.27 24.76
C LYS A 240 42.80 -27.40 23.93
N ALA A 241 42.01 -28.07 23.08
CA ALA A 241 42.49 -29.13 22.19
C ALA A 241 43.50 -28.61 21.14
N LEU A 242 43.27 -27.43 20.57
CA LEU A 242 44.22 -26.81 19.66
C LEU A 242 45.56 -26.50 20.35
N GLU A 243 45.53 -26.00 21.59
CA GLU A 243 46.75 -25.73 22.35
C GLU A 243 47.49 -27.02 22.75
N THR A 244 46.82 -28.14 23.00
CA THR A 244 47.50 -29.43 23.21
C THR A 244 48.17 -29.91 21.92
N ILE A 245 47.47 -29.87 20.78
CA ILE A 245 48.02 -30.24 19.47
C ILE A 245 49.24 -29.39 19.11
N LYS A 246 49.19 -28.07 19.33
CA LYS A 246 50.35 -27.19 19.08
C LYS A 246 51.57 -27.57 19.93
N ARG A 247 51.37 -27.95 21.20
CA ARG A 247 52.47 -28.38 22.08
C ARG A 247 53.07 -29.71 21.61
N GLU A 248 52.23 -30.67 21.24
CA GLU A 248 52.66 -31.95 20.66
C GLU A 248 53.45 -31.74 19.36
N ARG A 249 52.94 -30.92 18.44
CA ARG A 249 53.65 -30.56 17.20
C ARG A 249 55.04 -29.97 17.49
N LYS A 250 55.14 -29.01 18.40
CA LYS A 250 56.45 -28.43 18.81
C LYS A 250 57.41 -29.48 19.38
N ARG A 251 56.90 -30.50 20.08
CA ARG A 251 57.73 -31.61 20.57
C ARG A 251 58.24 -32.48 19.43
N LEU A 252 57.36 -32.84 18.49
CA LEU A 252 57.72 -33.61 17.31
C LEU A 252 58.72 -32.87 16.43
N ASP A 253 58.53 -31.57 16.21
CA ASP A 253 59.45 -30.74 15.42
C ASP A 253 60.86 -30.69 16.06
N LYS A 254 60.95 -30.57 17.39
CA LYS A 254 62.24 -30.66 18.12
C LYS A 254 62.89 -32.03 17.97
N HIS A 255 62.10 -33.09 18.04
CA HIS A 255 62.62 -34.45 17.87
C HIS A 255 63.14 -34.69 16.45
N ALA A 256 62.40 -34.23 15.43
CA ALA A 256 62.81 -34.28 14.04
C ALA A 256 64.09 -33.48 13.79
N LEU A 257 64.21 -32.28 14.38
CA LEU A 257 65.43 -31.47 14.27
C LEU A 257 66.65 -32.19 14.86
N HIS A 258 66.50 -32.80 16.04
CA HIS A 258 67.59 -33.58 16.65
C HIS A 258 67.99 -34.79 15.80
N GLN A 259 67.01 -35.51 15.23
CA GLN A 259 67.29 -36.60 14.29
C GLN A 259 68.04 -36.12 13.05
N ASN A 260 67.64 -34.98 12.48
CA ASN A 260 68.32 -34.38 11.33
C ASN A 260 69.77 -33.97 11.64
N GLU A 261 70.03 -33.40 12.83
CA GLU A 261 71.39 -33.09 13.28
C GLU A 261 72.24 -34.36 13.43
N LEU A 262 71.67 -35.43 13.98
CA LEU A 262 72.36 -36.72 14.11
C LEU A 262 72.70 -37.31 12.74
N ILE A 263 71.74 -37.28 11.79
CA ILE A 263 71.96 -37.73 10.42
C ILE A 263 73.07 -36.90 9.76
N ALA A 264 73.05 -35.57 9.92
CA ALA A 264 74.09 -34.69 9.37
C ALA A 264 75.47 -35.01 9.95
N ALA A 265 75.57 -35.29 11.26
CA ALA A 265 76.82 -35.71 11.91
C ALA A 265 77.33 -37.06 11.37
N ILE A 266 76.43 -38.04 11.15
CA ILE A 266 76.78 -39.33 10.53
C ILE A 266 77.30 -39.12 9.10
N ILE A 267 76.61 -38.33 8.29
CA ILE A 267 77.03 -38.02 6.91
C ILE A 267 78.41 -37.35 6.91
N GLN A 268 78.65 -36.38 7.80
CA GLN A 268 79.94 -35.70 7.89
C GLN A 268 81.06 -36.64 8.36
N GLY A 269 80.78 -37.53 9.32
CA GLY A 269 81.70 -38.56 9.76
C GLY A 269 82.10 -39.49 8.61
N ASN A 270 81.12 -40.03 7.90
CA ASN A 270 81.33 -40.88 6.73
C ASN A 270 82.10 -40.17 5.62
N ARG A 271 81.83 -38.87 5.41
CA ARG A 271 82.59 -38.06 4.44
C ARG A 271 84.05 -37.93 4.83
N LYS A 272 84.36 -37.63 6.09
CA LYS A 272 85.76 -37.55 6.58
C LYS A 272 86.47 -38.90 6.49
N GLU A 273 85.75 -39.98 6.76
CA GLU A 273 86.27 -41.34 6.60
C GLU A 273 86.55 -41.66 5.13
N MET A 274 85.65 -41.28 4.21
CA MET A 274 85.86 -41.40 2.77
C MET A 274 87.08 -40.59 2.30
N GLU A 275 87.19 -39.32 2.71
CA GLU A 275 88.35 -38.46 2.40
C GLU A 275 89.65 -39.00 2.99
N ALA A 276 89.61 -39.68 4.14
CA ALA A 276 90.77 -40.35 4.71
C ALA A 276 91.18 -41.57 3.88
N LYS A 277 90.22 -42.42 3.50
CA LYS A 277 90.45 -43.56 2.61
C LYS A 277 90.98 -43.11 1.25
N GLU A 278 90.45 -42.03 0.69
CA GLU A 278 90.93 -41.45 -0.57
C GLU A 278 92.38 -40.98 -0.46
N ARG A 279 92.75 -40.29 0.62
CA ARG A 279 94.16 -39.94 0.90
C ARG A 279 95.06 -41.15 1.06
N GLU A 280 94.61 -42.20 1.75
CA GLU A 280 95.35 -43.47 1.84
C GLU A 280 95.49 -44.13 0.47
N PHE A 281 94.46 -44.06 -0.38
CA PHE A 281 94.51 -44.54 -1.76
C PHE A 281 95.48 -43.71 -2.61
N GLU A 282 95.50 -42.38 -2.48
CA GLU A 282 96.45 -41.48 -3.15
C GLU A 282 97.89 -41.71 -2.68
N GLU A 283 98.12 -41.90 -1.39
CA GLU A 283 99.43 -42.24 -0.84
C GLU A 283 99.90 -43.60 -1.37
N ASN A 284 99.02 -44.61 -1.37
CA ASN A 284 99.29 -45.89 -2.03
C ASN A 284 99.51 -45.74 -3.54
N LEU A 285 98.83 -44.79 -4.20
CA LEU A 285 99.03 -44.50 -5.62
C LEU A 285 100.39 -43.86 -5.84
N LEU A 286 100.82 -42.93 -4.97
CA LEU A 286 102.15 -42.32 -4.99
C LEU A 286 103.25 -43.35 -4.71
N GLU A 287 103.05 -44.26 -3.75
CA GLU A 287 103.95 -45.39 -3.53
C GLU A 287 104.01 -46.29 -4.76
N LYS A 288 102.86 -46.61 -5.35
CA LYS A 288 102.80 -47.33 -6.62
C LYS A 288 103.44 -46.54 -7.75
N ASP A 289 103.37 -45.21 -7.79
CA ASP A 289 104.00 -44.36 -8.79
C ASP A 289 105.52 -44.31 -8.61
N VAL A 290 106.02 -44.35 -7.39
CA VAL A 290 107.45 -44.54 -7.08
C VAL A 290 107.92 -45.93 -7.50
N ILE A 291 107.10 -46.96 -7.26
CA ILE A 291 107.35 -48.32 -7.75
C ILE A 291 107.27 -48.34 -9.29
N ILE A 292 106.33 -47.63 -9.91
CA ILE A 292 106.19 -47.49 -11.36
C ILE A 292 107.37 -46.71 -11.92
N GLU A 293 107.89 -45.68 -11.26
CA GLU A 293 109.11 -44.98 -11.71
C GLU A 293 110.34 -45.88 -11.57
N ASN A 294 110.43 -46.69 -10.51
CA ASN A 294 111.44 -47.75 -10.39
C ASN A 294 111.26 -48.85 -11.44
N LEU A 295 110.02 -49.20 -11.79
CA LEU A 295 109.70 -50.12 -12.87
C LEU A 295 109.88 -49.46 -14.23
N ARG A 296 109.77 -48.14 -14.39
CA ARG A 296 110.06 -47.34 -15.59
C ARG A 296 111.57 -47.22 -15.77
N VAL A 297 112.36 -47.11 -14.70
CA VAL A 297 113.81 -47.37 -14.73
C VAL A 297 114.07 -48.80 -15.21
N ARG A 298 113.27 -49.77 -14.75
CA ARG A 298 113.38 -51.20 -15.13
C ARG A 298 112.77 -51.56 -16.51
N LEU A 299 111.92 -50.70 -17.06
CA LEU A 299 111.23 -50.82 -18.36
C LEU A 299 111.93 -49.96 -19.42
N ARG A 300 112.69 -48.92 -19.05
CA ARG A 300 113.78 -48.36 -19.86
C ARG A 300 114.82 -49.44 -20.21
N SER A 301 114.94 -50.48 -19.38
CA SER A 301 115.73 -51.70 -19.64
C SER A 301 114.93 -52.90 -20.14
N LYS A 302 113.66 -52.75 -20.51
CA LYS A 302 112.83 -53.87 -20.97
C LYS A 302 111.64 -53.40 -21.81
N THR A 303 111.95 -52.85 -22.99
CA THR A 303 110.97 -52.84 -24.08
C THR A 303 110.95 -54.25 -24.67
N GLU A 304 109.84 -54.98 -24.48
CA GLU A 304 109.18 -55.75 -25.55
C GLU A 304 107.95 -56.51 -25.03
N SER A 305 106.86 -56.39 -25.81
CA SER A 305 105.58 -57.15 -25.79
C SER A 305 104.57 -56.74 -24.69
N ALA A 306 103.53 -55.93 -24.95
CA ALA A 306 102.35 -56.06 -25.83
C ALA A 306 101.06 -56.20 -24.99
N ASN A 307 100.12 -55.26 -25.20
CA ASN A 307 98.67 -55.43 -25.47
C ASN A 307 97.87 -56.50 -24.70
N CYS A 308 96.58 -56.36 -24.34
CA CYS A 308 95.48 -55.57 -24.88
C CYS A 308 94.27 -55.68 -23.92
N GLU A 309 93.41 -54.67 -23.94
CA GLU A 309 91.92 -54.71 -23.97
C GLU A 309 91.09 -55.68 -23.11
N THR A 310 90.09 -55.11 -22.43
CA THR A 310 88.61 -55.32 -22.62
C THR A 310 87.89 -54.84 -21.33
N VAL A 311 87.19 -53.70 -21.27
CA VAL A 311 85.91 -53.30 -21.90
C VAL A 311 84.77 -54.31 -21.69
N SER A 312 83.93 -53.94 -20.73
CA SER A 312 82.46 -53.96 -20.73
C SER A 312 81.72 -55.27 -20.96
N ARG A 313 81.07 -55.73 -19.87
CA ARG A 313 79.90 -56.60 -19.93
C ARG A 313 78.94 -56.30 -18.77
N ALA A 314 78.49 -55.05 -18.67
CA ALA A 314 77.47 -54.62 -17.70
C ALA A 314 76.49 -53.58 -18.27
N ALA A 315 76.34 -53.47 -19.60
CA ALA A 315 75.55 -52.41 -20.22
C ALA A 315 74.15 -52.84 -20.69
N SER A 316 73.74 -54.12 -20.54
CA SER A 316 72.46 -54.61 -21.08
C SER A 316 71.38 -54.90 -20.03
N VAL A 317 71.68 -54.79 -18.73
CA VAL A 317 70.70 -54.97 -17.65
C VAL A 317 70.33 -53.62 -17.01
N ASP A 318 71.22 -52.64 -17.09
CA ASP A 318 70.95 -51.26 -16.62
C ASP A 318 70.12 -50.44 -17.61
N THR A 319 70.07 -50.79 -18.90
CA THR A 319 69.27 -50.08 -19.91
C THR A 319 67.78 -50.32 -19.73
N ASP A 320 67.36 -51.57 -19.53
CA ASP A 320 65.95 -51.92 -19.34
C ASP A 320 65.41 -51.31 -18.03
N ARG A 321 66.25 -51.27 -16.99
CA ARG A 321 65.97 -50.59 -15.73
C ARG A 321 65.81 -49.08 -15.96
N ALA A 322 66.78 -48.43 -16.58
CA ALA A 322 66.72 -46.99 -16.86
C ALA A 322 65.48 -46.60 -17.70
N ASP A 323 65.08 -47.44 -18.64
CA ASP A 323 63.92 -47.22 -19.50
C ASP A 323 62.58 -47.35 -18.74
N GLU A 324 62.43 -48.29 -17.81
CA GLU A 324 61.23 -48.40 -16.96
C GLU A 324 61.10 -47.24 -15.97
N PHE A 325 62.22 -46.79 -15.40
CA PHE A 325 62.26 -45.61 -14.54
C PHE A 325 61.99 -44.32 -15.31
N ALA A 326 62.51 -44.17 -16.53
CA ALA A 326 62.22 -43.03 -17.40
C ALA A 326 60.73 -42.95 -17.76
N LYS A 327 60.08 -44.08 -18.03
CA LYS A 327 58.62 -44.15 -18.24
C LYS A 327 57.85 -43.70 -17.00
N LEU A 328 58.23 -44.17 -15.82
CA LEU A 328 57.58 -43.81 -14.56
C LEU A 328 57.75 -42.31 -14.22
N MET A 329 58.94 -41.75 -14.42
CA MET A 329 59.19 -40.31 -14.26
C MET A 329 58.36 -39.47 -15.24
N GLY A 330 58.28 -39.88 -16.52
CA GLY A 330 57.42 -39.22 -17.50
C GLY A 330 55.94 -39.24 -17.09
N ARG A 331 55.44 -40.36 -16.57
CA ARG A 331 54.06 -40.45 -16.04
C ARG A 331 53.82 -39.58 -14.80
N MET A 332 54.82 -39.44 -13.93
CA MET A 332 54.74 -38.51 -12.80
C MET A 332 54.68 -37.05 -13.25
N GLU A 333 55.48 -36.66 -14.24
CA GLU A 333 55.46 -35.31 -14.82
C GLU A 333 54.11 -35.01 -15.50
N GLU A 334 53.58 -35.96 -16.28
CA GLU A 334 52.23 -35.86 -16.86
C GLU A 334 51.16 -35.69 -15.79
N MET A 335 51.20 -36.49 -14.73
CA MET A 335 50.24 -36.40 -13.62
C MET A 335 50.34 -35.08 -12.85
N ALA A 336 51.55 -34.55 -12.66
CA ALA A 336 51.75 -33.24 -12.04
C ALA A 336 51.10 -32.11 -12.87
N ILE A 337 51.25 -32.15 -14.20
CA ILE A 337 50.62 -31.21 -15.12
C ILE A 337 49.09 -31.31 -15.08
N VAL A 338 48.53 -32.53 -15.01
CA VAL A 338 47.08 -32.73 -14.89
C VAL A 338 46.56 -32.15 -13.57
N LEU A 339 47.25 -32.42 -12.45
CA LEU A 339 46.87 -31.89 -11.14
C LEU A 339 46.91 -30.36 -11.06
N GLU A 340 47.95 -29.74 -11.63
CA GLU A 340 48.07 -28.28 -11.70
C GLU A 340 46.89 -27.69 -12.50
N LYS A 341 46.63 -28.22 -13.70
CA LYS A 341 45.52 -27.76 -14.54
C LYS A 341 44.13 -28.02 -13.94
N THR A 342 43.96 -29.08 -13.14
CA THR A 342 42.72 -29.33 -12.40
C THR A 342 42.55 -28.30 -11.29
N GLN A 343 43.61 -28.01 -10.54
CA GLN A 343 43.62 -27.02 -9.47
C GLN A 343 43.34 -25.60 -10.00
N GLU A 344 43.91 -25.22 -11.14
CA GLU A 344 43.61 -23.95 -11.82
C GLU A 344 42.11 -23.85 -12.15
N SER A 345 41.52 -24.86 -12.78
CA SER A 345 40.08 -24.86 -13.10
C SER A 345 39.17 -24.85 -11.86
N GLU A 346 39.57 -25.50 -10.76
CA GLU A 346 38.84 -25.45 -9.48
C GLU A 346 38.90 -24.04 -8.88
N SER A 347 40.06 -23.36 -8.97
CA SER A 347 40.23 -22.00 -8.47
C SER A 347 39.42 -20.97 -9.27
N GLU A 348 39.35 -21.16 -10.59
CA GLU A 348 38.56 -20.33 -11.50
C GLU A 348 37.06 -20.48 -11.21
N ALA A 349 36.58 -21.72 -11.06
CA ALA A 349 35.19 -22.00 -10.72
C ALA A 349 34.76 -21.39 -9.38
N ARG A 350 35.66 -21.39 -8.37
CA ARG A 350 35.43 -20.68 -7.09
C ARG A 350 35.35 -19.18 -7.27
N GLY A 351 36.21 -18.61 -8.12
CA GLY A 351 36.17 -17.20 -8.47
C GLY A 351 34.84 -16.81 -9.12
N GLU A 352 34.30 -17.67 -9.98
CA GLU A 352 32.99 -17.46 -10.63
C GLU A 352 31.84 -17.54 -9.62
N ILE A 353 31.81 -18.57 -8.76
CA ILE A 353 30.82 -18.69 -7.68
C ILE A 353 30.85 -17.48 -6.75
N GLN A 354 32.04 -16.99 -6.41
CA GLN A 354 32.18 -15.81 -5.57
C GLN A 354 31.63 -14.57 -6.26
N ARG A 355 31.90 -14.40 -7.56
CA ARG A 355 31.34 -13.30 -8.36
C ARG A 355 29.82 -13.36 -8.46
N LEU A 356 29.25 -14.54 -8.71
CA LEU A 356 27.80 -14.77 -8.69
C LEU A 356 27.18 -14.48 -7.32
N SER A 357 27.79 -14.97 -6.25
CA SER A 357 27.31 -14.74 -4.88
C SER A 357 27.34 -13.26 -4.51
N GLU A 358 28.39 -12.54 -4.91
CA GLU A 358 28.51 -11.11 -4.67
C GLU A 358 27.51 -10.31 -5.52
N ALA A 359 27.31 -10.69 -6.78
CA ALA A 359 26.30 -10.09 -7.66
C ALA A 359 24.88 -10.27 -7.12
N LEU A 360 24.54 -11.48 -6.64
CA LEU A 360 23.27 -11.79 -5.98
C LEU A 360 23.07 -10.95 -4.71
N ARG A 361 24.09 -10.90 -3.84
CA ARG A 361 24.05 -10.09 -2.60
C ARG A 361 23.83 -8.61 -2.90
N LEU A 362 24.59 -8.04 -3.83
CA LEU A 362 24.44 -6.63 -4.22
C LEU A 362 23.07 -6.36 -4.83
N SER A 363 22.51 -7.32 -5.58
CA SER A 363 21.16 -7.21 -6.14
C SER A 363 20.08 -7.23 -5.07
N GLU A 364 20.20 -8.09 -4.07
CA GLU A 364 19.27 -8.18 -2.94
C GLU A 364 19.35 -6.94 -2.05
N GLU A 365 20.56 -6.41 -1.79
CA GLU A 365 20.77 -5.15 -1.06
C GLU A 365 20.13 -3.94 -1.79
N ALA A 366 20.31 -3.85 -3.11
CA ALA A 366 19.67 -2.82 -3.92
C ALA A 366 18.13 -2.91 -3.85
N ARG A 367 17.58 -4.13 -4.00
CA ARG A 367 16.14 -4.38 -3.91
C ARG A 367 15.58 -4.02 -2.53
N GLN A 368 16.28 -4.37 -1.45
CA GLN A 368 15.87 -4.02 -0.09
C GLN A 368 15.88 -2.50 0.13
N SER A 369 16.90 -1.80 -0.37
CA SER A 369 16.94 -0.33 -0.39
C SER A 369 15.72 0.25 -1.13
N ASP A 370 15.42 -0.24 -2.33
CA ASP A 370 14.30 0.24 -3.14
C ASP A 370 12.93 -0.06 -2.51
N ALA A 371 12.81 -1.21 -1.83
CA ALA A 371 11.62 -1.55 -1.05
C ALA A 371 11.36 -0.52 0.05
N VAL A 372 12.40 -0.16 0.83
CA VAL A 372 12.31 0.86 1.88
C VAL A 372 11.96 2.23 1.30
N ILE A 373 12.59 2.63 0.19
CA ILE A 373 12.29 3.91 -0.50
C ILE A 373 10.82 3.94 -0.95
N TYR A 374 10.34 2.85 -1.53
CA TYR A 374 8.95 2.76 -1.97
C TYR A 374 7.95 2.76 -0.83
N GLU A 375 8.18 2.01 0.25
CA GLU A 375 7.31 2.03 1.43
C GLU A 375 7.23 3.43 2.03
N ASN A 376 8.37 4.12 2.11
CA ASN A 376 8.42 5.51 2.54
C ASN A 376 7.62 6.43 1.59
N ASN A 377 7.79 6.28 0.27
CA ASN A 377 7.01 7.03 -0.71
C ASN A 377 5.51 6.76 -0.59
N VAL A 378 5.08 5.50 -0.48
CA VAL A 378 3.67 5.11 -0.29
C VAL A 378 3.12 5.68 1.01
N LEU A 379 3.89 5.64 2.10
CA LEU A 379 3.51 6.24 3.37
C LEU A 379 3.34 7.76 3.24
N ALA A 380 4.29 8.44 2.61
CA ALA A 380 4.22 9.88 2.34
C ALA A 380 3.01 10.22 1.48
N LEU A 381 2.67 9.39 0.50
CA LEU A 381 1.47 9.55 -0.33
C LEU A 381 0.17 9.32 0.43
N LYS A 382 0.11 8.31 1.31
CA LYS A 382 -1.03 8.09 2.20
C LYS A 382 -1.22 9.29 3.13
N GLN A 383 -0.13 9.81 3.68
CA GLN A 383 -0.15 11.01 4.53
C GLN A 383 -0.60 12.26 3.75
N GLN A 384 -0.12 12.45 2.53
CA GLN A 384 -0.58 13.54 1.65
C GLN A 384 -2.06 13.41 1.31
N LEU A 385 -2.50 12.23 0.87
CA LEU A 385 -3.92 11.96 0.56
C LEU A 385 -4.81 12.17 1.79
N GLN A 386 -4.34 11.76 2.98
CA GLN A 386 -5.06 12.00 4.23
C GLN A 386 -5.15 13.49 4.54
N ALA A 387 -4.03 14.23 4.43
CA ALA A 387 -4.03 15.68 4.60
C ALA A 387 -4.95 16.38 3.59
N PHE A 388 -5.00 15.91 2.34
CA PHE A 388 -5.95 16.36 1.31
C PHE A 388 -7.40 16.06 1.67
N ARG A 389 -7.70 14.87 2.19
CA ARG A 389 -9.05 14.52 2.66
C ARG A 389 -9.47 15.40 3.82
N ASP A 390 -8.58 15.68 4.75
CA ASP A 390 -8.84 16.51 5.91
C ASP A 390 -9.04 17.98 5.50
N THR A 391 -8.26 18.50 4.54
CA THR A 391 -8.47 19.83 3.97
C THR A 391 -9.76 19.91 3.14
N LYS A 392 -10.06 18.92 2.31
CA LYS A 392 -11.32 18.86 1.55
C LYS A 392 -12.54 18.77 2.48
N LEU A 393 -12.45 18.01 3.57
CA LEU A 393 -13.49 17.98 4.60
C LEU A 393 -13.69 19.37 5.23
N ALA A 394 -12.59 20.05 5.56
CA ALA A 394 -12.65 21.41 6.11
C ALA A 394 -13.27 22.42 5.12
N GLU A 395 -12.88 22.35 3.85
CA GLU A 395 -13.44 23.15 2.76
C GLU A 395 -14.93 22.83 2.52
N ASP A 396 -15.34 21.56 2.51
CA ASP A 396 -16.75 21.15 2.37
C ASP A 396 -17.60 21.57 3.58
N HIS A 397 -17.02 21.62 4.78
CA HIS A 397 -17.66 22.18 5.96
C HIS A 397 -17.85 23.70 5.83
N GLN A 398 -16.85 24.41 5.31
CA GLN A 398 -16.90 25.85 5.06
C GLN A 398 -17.87 26.20 3.92
N LYS A 399 -17.84 25.43 2.83
CA LYS A 399 -18.74 25.57 1.68
C LYS A 399 -20.17 25.28 2.07
N ARG A 400 -20.45 24.26 2.89
CA ARG A 400 -21.80 24.06 3.45
C ARG A 400 -22.25 25.27 4.27
N GLN A 401 -21.38 25.87 5.08
CA GLN A 401 -21.70 27.12 5.79
C GLN A 401 -21.99 28.29 4.83
N GLU A 402 -21.31 28.37 3.70
CA GLU A 402 -21.52 29.40 2.67
C GLU A 402 -22.74 29.13 1.79
N GLU A 403 -23.04 27.88 1.45
CA GLU A 403 -24.26 27.44 0.76
C GLU A 403 -25.50 27.65 1.64
N TYR A 404 -25.39 27.43 2.96
CA TYR A 404 -26.43 27.85 3.91
C TYR A 404 -26.69 29.36 3.86
N ARG A 405 -25.68 30.17 3.52
CA ARG A 405 -25.84 31.62 3.30
C ARG A 405 -26.35 31.95 1.89
N ALA A 406 -26.10 31.09 0.90
CA ALA A 406 -26.37 31.36 -0.51
C ALA A 406 -27.66 30.70 -1.07
N ARG A 407 -28.39 29.89 -0.28
CA ARG A 407 -29.64 29.24 -0.71
C ARG A 407 -30.74 30.26 -1.07
N ARG A 408 -30.69 30.71 -2.33
CA ARG A 408 -31.80 31.23 -3.12
C ARG A 408 -31.50 31.12 -4.63
N SER A 409 -31.19 29.92 -5.16
CA SER A 409 -31.29 29.67 -6.61
C SER A 409 -31.31 28.18 -6.95
N THR A 410 -32.22 27.76 -7.83
CA THR A 410 -32.59 26.36 -8.10
C THR A 410 -32.08 25.81 -9.45
N ASN A 411 -31.57 26.66 -10.35
CA ASN A 411 -31.24 26.27 -11.73
C ASN A 411 -29.78 25.82 -11.96
N LEU A 412 -28.83 26.24 -11.13
CA LEU A 412 -27.43 25.76 -11.20
C LEU A 412 -27.29 24.26 -10.84
N SER A 413 -28.23 23.70 -10.07
CA SER A 413 -28.05 22.37 -9.48
C SER A 413 -28.17 21.18 -10.45
N LYS A 414 -28.67 21.37 -11.68
CA LYS A 414 -28.81 20.27 -12.66
C LYS A 414 -27.52 20.03 -13.45
N GLU A 415 -26.87 21.10 -13.92
CA GLU A 415 -25.57 21.02 -14.61
C GLU A 415 -24.44 20.62 -13.64
N GLU A 416 -24.52 21.09 -12.38
CA GLU A 416 -23.63 20.64 -11.31
C GLU A 416 -23.72 19.13 -11.08
N LYS A 417 -24.93 18.57 -11.03
CA LYS A 417 -25.13 17.11 -10.86
C LYS A 417 -24.56 16.29 -12.03
N THR A 418 -24.68 16.79 -13.26
CA THR A 418 -24.10 16.10 -14.43
C THR A 418 -22.57 16.16 -14.42
N ASN A 419 -21.98 17.31 -14.08
CA ASN A 419 -20.53 17.45 -13.95
C ASN A 419 -19.99 16.63 -12.78
N GLU A 420 -20.71 16.56 -11.66
CA GLU A 420 -20.38 15.74 -10.49
C GLU A 420 -20.37 14.24 -10.84
N THR A 421 -21.28 13.79 -11.70
CA THR A 421 -21.32 12.40 -12.18
C THR A 421 -20.12 12.07 -13.07
N ILE A 422 -19.76 12.98 -13.98
CA ILE A 422 -18.60 12.82 -14.88
C ILE A 422 -17.29 12.78 -14.06
N VAL A 423 -17.14 13.69 -13.09
CA VAL A 423 -15.96 13.72 -12.19
C VAL A 423 -15.86 12.42 -11.41
N ARG A 424 -16.96 11.92 -10.82
CA ARG A 424 -16.96 10.62 -10.11
C ARG A 424 -16.55 9.44 -11.02
N GLN A 425 -17.01 9.44 -12.26
CA GLN A 425 -16.64 8.40 -13.24
C GLN A 425 -15.14 8.46 -13.57
N TYR A 426 -14.58 9.66 -13.77
CA TYR A 426 -13.14 9.84 -13.99
C TYR A 426 -12.31 9.48 -12.75
N GLU A 427 -12.75 9.86 -11.54
CA GLU A 427 -12.10 9.48 -10.28
C GLU A 427 -12.06 7.96 -10.10
N THR A 428 -13.20 7.29 -10.29
CA THR A 428 -13.28 5.83 -10.18
C THR A 428 -12.39 5.12 -11.22
N ALA A 429 -12.37 5.61 -12.45
CA ALA A 429 -11.51 5.05 -13.50
C ALA A 429 -10.03 5.21 -13.19
N LEU A 430 -9.62 6.36 -12.63
CA LEU A 430 -8.24 6.62 -12.23
C LEU A 430 -7.82 5.78 -11.01
N GLU A 431 -8.70 5.63 -10.02
CA GLU A 431 -8.46 4.75 -8.86
C GLU A 431 -8.26 3.30 -9.29
N ASN A 432 -9.04 2.81 -10.25
CA ASN A 432 -8.88 1.47 -10.83
C ASN A 432 -7.53 1.31 -11.55
N ILE A 433 -7.11 2.30 -12.34
CA ILE A 433 -5.81 2.26 -13.05
C ILE A 433 -4.64 2.30 -12.06
N ILE A 434 -4.72 3.15 -11.03
CA ILE A 434 -3.70 3.23 -9.98
C ILE A 434 -3.61 1.90 -9.22
N GLY A 435 -4.76 1.32 -8.83
CA GLY A 435 -4.81 0.03 -8.13
C GLY A 435 -4.19 -1.09 -8.97
N THR A 436 -4.58 -1.23 -10.23
CA THR A 436 -4.03 -2.26 -11.14
C THR A 436 -2.52 -2.14 -11.36
N LEU A 437 -2.00 -0.91 -11.46
CA LEU A 437 -0.55 -0.68 -11.56
C LEU A 437 0.19 -1.01 -10.25
N GLN A 438 -0.40 -0.70 -9.11
CA GLN A 438 0.14 -1.06 -7.79
C GLN A 438 0.17 -2.58 -7.59
N ASP A 439 -0.91 -3.27 -7.97
CA ASP A 439 -0.98 -4.73 -7.92
C ASP A 439 0.09 -5.35 -8.83
N ARG A 440 0.23 -4.86 -10.06
CA ARG A 440 1.24 -5.36 -11.00
C ARG A 440 2.67 -5.14 -10.51
N LEU A 441 2.94 -3.98 -9.91
CA LEU A 441 4.25 -3.65 -9.35
C LEU A 441 4.56 -4.51 -8.11
N THR A 442 3.56 -4.84 -7.31
CA THR A 442 3.70 -5.76 -6.17
C THR A 442 4.06 -7.17 -6.65
N ILE A 443 3.32 -7.68 -7.64
CA ILE A 443 3.57 -9.00 -8.24
C ILE A 443 5.00 -9.07 -8.81
N LEU A 444 5.43 -8.05 -9.55
CA LEU A 444 6.79 -8.01 -10.11
C LEU A 444 7.90 -8.05 -9.06
N ARG A 445 7.68 -7.42 -7.90
CA ARG A 445 8.63 -7.46 -6.78
C ARG A 445 8.70 -8.83 -6.12
N GLU A 446 7.56 -9.50 -5.98
CA GLU A 446 7.50 -10.88 -5.49
C GLU A 446 8.15 -11.86 -6.47
N GLU A 447 7.90 -11.70 -7.77
CA GLU A 447 8.55 -12.45 -8.83
C GLU A 447 10.06 -12.25 -8.80
N TYR A 448 10.54 -11.00 -8.62
CA TYR A 448 11.96 -10.70 -8.53
C TYR A 448 12.61 -11.31 -7.27
N ALA A 449 11.94 -11.24 -6.12
CA ALA A 449 12.43 -11.86 -4.89
C ALA A 449 12.50 -13.40 -4.99
N SER A 450 11.49 -14.01 -5.62
CA SER A 450 11.48 -15.44 -5.91
C SER A 450 12.63 -15.84 -6.83
N PHE A 451 12.86 -15.05 -7.89
CA PHE A 451 13.99 -15.26 -8.81
C PHE A 451 15.34 -15.22 -8.09
N LEU A 452 15.60 -14.19 -7.27
CA LEU A 452 16.84 -14.07 -6.51
C LEU A 452 17.07 -15.28 -5.58
N LYS A 453 16.02 -15.73 -4.89
CA LYS A 453 16.09 -16.88 -3.99
C LYS A 453 16.42 -18.18 -4.74
N VAL A 454 15.76 -18.42 -5.87
CA VAL A 454 16.02 -19.60 -6.71
C VAL A 454 17.46 -19.56 -7.24
N SER A 455 17.92 -18.40 -7.71
CA SER A 455 19.32 -18.24 -8.15
C SER A 455 20.32 -18.47 -7.01
N GLU A 456 20.04 -18.02 -5.79
CA GLU A 456 20.88 -18.28 -4.62
C GLU A 456 20.96 -19.78 -4.30
N GLU A 457 19.81 -20.47 -4.25
CA GLU A 457 19.74 -21.93 -4.03
C GLU A 457 20.53 -22.70 -5.10
N GLU A 458 20.43 -22.29 -6.38
CA GLU A 458 21.20 -22.89 -7.47
C GLU A 458 22.71 -22.68 -7.33
N THR A 459 23.16 -21.47 -6.97
CA THR A 459 24.60 -21.21 -6.75
C THR A 459 25.17 -21.97 -5.56
N VAL A 460 24.35 -22.25 -4.54
CA VAL A 460 24.72 -23.13 -3.41
C VAL A 460 24.89 -24.57 -3.89
N ASN A 461 23.96 -25.07 -4.72
CA ASN A 461 24.07 -26.42 -5.29
C ASN A 461 25.36 -26.58 -6.11
N GLU A 462 25.72 -25.59 -6.93
CA GLU A 462 26.97 -25.61 -7.70
C GLU A 462 28.22 -25.57 -6.81
N ARG A 463 28.17 -24.83 -5.70
CA ARG A 463 29.23 -24.81 -4.68
C ARG A 463 29.42 -26.18 -4.04
N ASP A 464 28.33 -26.87 -3.73
CA ASP A 464 28.38 -28.20 -3.13
C ASP A 464 28.97 -29.24 -4.10
N VAL A 465 28.58 -29.20 -5.38
CA VAL A 465 29.18 -30.05 -6.43
C VAL A 465 30.69 -29.80 -6.57
N LEU A 466 31.14 -28.54 -6.53
CA LEU A 466 32.58 -28.24 -6.55
C LEU A 466 33.32 -28.71 -5.29
N ASN A 467 32.67 -28.70 -4.12
CA ASN A 467 33.25 -29.24 -2.90
C ASN A 467 33.43 -30.76 -2.97
N GLU A 468 32.49 -31.48 -3.58
CA GLU A 468 32.63 -32.93 -3.85
C GLU A 468 33.83 -33.20 -4.76
N HIS A 469 33.96 -32.46 -5.87
CA HIS A 469 35.10 -32.58 -6.77
C HIS A 469 36.44 -32.21 -6.11
N GLU A 470 36.46 -31.26 -5.19
CA GLU A 470 37.66 -30.93 -4.42
C GLU A 470 38.09 -32.09 -3.51
N GLN A 471 37.14 -32.79 -2.87
CA GLN A 471 37.45 -33.97 -2.06
C GLN A 471 38.07 -35.08 -2.91
N ASP A 472 37.54 -35.32 -4.11
CA ASP A 472 38.11 -36.26 -5.07
C ASP A 472 39.52 -35.84 -5.49
N SER A 473 39.73 -34.56 -5.81
CA SER A 473 41.05 -34.01 -6.16
C SER A 473 42.04 -34.09 -4.99
N GLN A 474 41.59 -33.96 -3.73
CA GLN A 474 42.44 -34.19 -2.56
C GLN A 474 42.88 -35.65 -2.46
N GLN A 475 41.99 -36.62 -2.71
CA GLN A 475 42.34 -38.05 -2.74
C GLN A 475 43.35 -38.35 -3.84
N VAL A 476 43.17 -37.78 -5.03
CA VAL A 476 44.10 -37.93 -6.16
C VAL A 476 45.48 -37.34 -5.80
N ARG A 477 45.54 -36.14 -5.19
CA ARG A 477 46.79 -35.53 -4.72
C ARG A 477 47.48 -36.39 -3.64
N GLN A 478 46.72 -37.04 -2.76
CA GLN A 478 47.28 -37.98 -1.78
C GLN A 478 47.90 -39.20 -2.47
N LYS A 479 47.20 -39.80 -3.44
CA LYS A 479 47.73 -40.92 -4.25
C LYS A 479 49.02 -40.54 -5.00
N PHE A 480 49.08 -39.33 -5.56
CA PHE A 480 50.28 -38.82 -6.20
C PHE A 480 51.46 -38.68 -5.22
N ARG A 481 51.21 -38.15 -4.01
CA ARG A 481 52.24 -38.06 -2.95
C ARG A 481 52.73 -39.45 -2.51
N THR A 482 51.84 -40.43 -2.34
CA THR A 482 52.24 -41.79 -1.97
C THR A 482 53.05 -42.46 -3.06
N ALA A 483 52.64 -42.32 -4.33
CA ALA A 483 53.39 -42.83 -5.49
C ALA A 483 54.78 -42.18 -5.60
N SER A 484 54.89 -40.85 -5.37
CA SER A 484 56.17 -40.11 -5.35
C SER A 484 57.14 -40.64 -4.29
N LEU A 485 56.63 -40.93 -3.07
CA LEU A 485 57.43 -41.50 -1.98
C LEU A 485 57.83 -42.96 -2.25
N THR A 486 57.01 -43.72 -2.97
CA THR A 486 57.35 -45.07 -3.42
C THR A 486 58.42 -45.02 -4.51
N LEU A 487 58.34 -44.08 -5.45
CA LEU A 487 59.40 -43.83 -6.44
C LEU A 487 60.74 -43.52 -5.81
N GLN A 488 60.75 -42.63 -4.82
CA GLN A 488 61.97 -42.32 -4.08
C GLN A 488 62.55 -43.61 -3.47
N ARG A 489 61.72 -44.47 -2.87
CA ARG A 489 62.17 -45.76 -2.34
C ARG A 489 62.67 -46.74 -3.41
N VAL A 490 62.04 -46.81 -4.57
CA VAL A 490 62.44 -47.71 -5.68
C VAL A 490 63.71 -47.21 -6.39
N PHE A 491 63.98 -45.90 -6.40
CA PHE A 491 65.26 -45.34 -6.85
C PHE A 491 66.42 -45.75 -5.92
N TRP A 492 66.17 -45.79 -4.61
CA TRP A 492 67.18 -46.15 -3.59
C TRP A 492 67.24 -47.66 -3.27
N SER A 493 66.30 -48.50 -3.73
CA SER A 493 66.24 -49.93 -3.40
C SER A 493 65.82 -50.82 -4.58
N THR A 494 66.33 -52.06 -4.65
CA THR A 494 66.07 -53.04 -5.74
C THR A 494 64.66 -53.68 -5.66
N ARG A 495 63.60 -52.87 -5.67
CA ARG A 495 62.20 -53.31 -5.65
C ARG A 495 61.52 -53.10 -7.02
N GLU A 496 62.06 -53.73 -8.05
CA GLU A 496 61.54 -53.67 -9.44
C GLU A 496 60.11 -54.21 -9.57
N LYS A 497 59.69 -55.15 -8.72
CA LYS A 497 58.35 -55.76 -8.79
C LYS A 497 57.21 -54.81 -8.41
N GLU A 498 57.49 -53.68 -7.74
CA GLU A 498 56.48 -52.72 -7.29
C GLU A 498 56.24 -51.58 -8.33
N VAL A 499 57.11 -51.44 -9.35
CA VAL A 499 57.02 -50.35 -10.36
C VAL A 499 55.76 -50.44 -11.23
N PRO A 500 55.38 -51.61 -11.79
CA PRO A 500 54.20 -51.70 -12.65
C PRO A 500 52.89 -51.36 -11.93
N ASP A 501 52.79 -51.74 -10.65
CA ASP A 501 51.61 -51.46 -9.81
C ASP A 501 51.50 -49.95 -9.54
N VAL A 502 52.61 -49.27 -9.27
CA VAL A 502 52.64 -47.81 -9.07
C VAL A 502 52.29 -47.06 -10.36
N ILE A 503 52.75 -47.53 -11.53
CA ILE A 503 52.37 -46.95 -12.83
C ILE A 503 50.86 -47.08 -13.03
N SER A 504 50.28 -48.26 -12.76
CA SER A 504 48.84 -48.48 -12.89
C SER A 504 48.03 -47.62 -11.93
N GLU A 505 48.48 -47.45 -10.69
CA GLU A 505 47.84 -46.55 -9.71
C GLU A 505 47.88 -45.08 -10.16
N LEU A 506 49.00 -44.63 -10.73
CA LEU A 506 49.14 -43.28 -11.29
C LEU A 506 48.25 -43.07 -12.51
N ASP A 507 48.20 -44.02 -13.44
CA ASP A 507 47.32 -43.95 -14.62
C ASP A 507 45.84 -43.90 -14.23
N ASN A 508 45.44 -44.70 -13.23
CA ASN A 508 44.07 -44.67 -12.69
C ASN A 508 43.76 -43.34 -11.98
N ALA A 509 44.73 -42.79 -11.23
CA ALA A 509 44.59 -41.49 -10.59
C ALA A 509 44.52 -40.34 -11.62
N ALA A 510 45.33 -40.39 -12.68
CA ALA A 510 45.32 -39.43 -13.78
C ALA A 510 43.99 -39.46 -14.53
N ALA A 511 43.48 -40.64 -14.86
CA ALA A 511 42.17 -40.80 -15.48
C ALA A 511 41.02 -40.26 -14.59
N SER A 512 41.13 -40.41 -13.27
CA SER A 512 40.18 -39.83 -12.31
C SER A 512 40.29 -38.30 -12.23
N ALA A 513 41.50 -37.75 -12.26
CA ALA A 513 41.76 -36.32 -12.24
C ALA A 513 41.25 -35.62 -13.50
N GLU A 514 41.44 -36.23 -14.67
CA GLU A 514 40.96 -35.72 -15.95
C GLU A 514 39.43 -35.69 -15.99
N LYS A 515 38.76 -36.72 -15.43
CA LYS A 515 37.30 -36.77 -15.29
C LYS A 515 36.78 -35.68 -14.36
N SER A 516 37.41 -35.49 -13.19
CA SER A 516 37.06 -34.41 -12.25
C SER A 516 37.23 -33.04 -12.91
N ARG A 517 38.35 -32.81 -13.60
CA ARG A 517 38.61 -31.58 -14.35
C ARG A 517 37.58 -31.31 -15.44
N ALA A 518 37.17 -32.33 -16.19
CA ALA A 518 36.14 -32.20 -17.21
C ALA A 518 34.78 -31.83 -16.57
N ALA A 519 34.44 -32.42 -15.42
CA ALA A 519 33.24 -32.07 -14.67
C ALA A 519 33.28 -30.61 -14.16
N VAL A 520 34.42 -30.18 -13.58
CA VAL A 520 34.62 -28.80 -13.14
C VAL A 520 34.49 -27.79 -14.29
N LYS A 521 35.01 -28.12 -15.47
CA LYS A 521 34.82 -27.27 -16.67
C LYS A 521 33.37 -27.18 -17.12
N VAL A 522 32.61 -28.26 -16.99
CA VAL A 522 31.16 -28.25 -17.27
C VAL A 522 30.43 -27.37 -16.26
N THR A 523 30.74 -27.48 -14.97
CA THR A 523 30.16 -26.60 -13.95
C THR A 523 30.52 -25.12 -14.20
N LEU A 524 31.75 -24.84 -14.63
CA LEU A 524 32.18 -23.48 -14.95
C LEU A 524 31.40 -22.88 -16.13
N ALA A 525 31.19 -23.66 -17.20
CA ALA A 525 30.37 -23.23 -18.33
C ALA A 525 28.89 -23.00 -17.95
N LEU A 526 28.35 -23.79 -17.01
CA LEU A 526 27.00 -23.59 -16.47
C LEU A 526 26.91 -22.31 -15.64
N LEU A 527 27.90 -22.08 -14.77
CA LEU A 527 28.02 -20.86 -13.95
C LEU A 527 28.10 -19.60 -14.83
N ASP A 528 28.92 -19.61 -15.88
CA ASP A 528 29.04 -18.50 -16.83
C ASP A 528 27.72 -18.21 -17.56
N SER A 529 27.06 -19.27 -18.06
CA SER A 529 25.76 -19.14 -18.71
C SER A 529 24.69 -18.59 -17.75
N ARG A 530 24.75 -18.97 -16.47
CA ARG A 530 23.86 -18.48 -15.42
C ARG A 530 24.14 -17.04 -15.04
N LEU A 531 25.40 -16.64 -14.93
CA LEU A 531 25.77 -15.25 -14.68
C LEU A 531 25.22 -14.33 -15.78
N GLN A 532 25.32 -14.78 -17.03
CA GLN A 532 24.77 -14.04 -18.16
C GLN A 532 23.24 -13.96 -18.10
N SER A 533 22.54 -15.09 -17.94
CA SER A 533 21.06 -15.07 -17.85
C SER A 533 20.55 -14.29 -16.65
N PHE A 534 21.26 -14.36 -15.52
CA PHE A 534 20.98 -13.56 -14.33
C PHE A 534 21.06 -12.07 -14.63
N SER A 535 22.12 -11.64 -15.31
CA SER A 535 22.31 -10.22 -15.65
C SER A 535 21.21 -9.70 -16.58
N GLU A 536 20.84 -10.47 -17.61
CA GLU A 536 19.78 -10.10 -18.57
C GLU A 536 18.41 -10.01 -17.88
N GLN A 537 18.08 -11.01 -17.05
CA GLN A 537 16.80 -11.07 -16.37
C GLN A 537 16.68 -9.98 -15.29
N LYS A 538 17.77 -9.72 -14.57
CA LYS A 538 17.88 -8.59 -13.62
C LYS A 538 17.61 -7.26 -14.32
N GLU A 539 18.32 -6.96 -15.40
CA GLU A 539 18.18 -5.70 -16.13
C GLU A 539 16.74 -5.51 -16.65
N TRP A 540 16.12 -6.58 -17.15
CA TRP A 540 14.74 -6.56 -17.59
C TRP A 540 13.76 -6.21 -16.45
N MET A 541 13.90 -6.84 -15.28
CA MET A 541 13.02 -6.59 -14.13
C MET A 541 13.21 -5.18 -13.56
N GLU A 542 14.44 -4.70 -13.44
CA GLU A 542 14.75 -3.34 -12.98
C GLU A 542 14.15 -2.30 -13.93
N THR A 543 14.34 -2.48 -15.25
CA THR A 543 13.78 -1.58 -16.27
C THR A 543 12.25 -1.59 -16.24
N HIS A 544 11.64 -2.78 -16.10
CA HIS A 544 10.19 -2.89 -16.06
C HIS A 544 9.60 -2.26 -14.79
N GLN A 545 10.23 -2.48 -13.64
CA GLN A 545 9.86 -1.84 -12.38
C GLN A 545 9.95 -0.31 -12.50
N GLN A 546 11.07 0.21 -12.99
CA GLN A 546 11.25 1.66 -13.19
C GLN A 546 10.16 2.24 -14.09
N SER A 547 9.82 1.55 -15.18
CA SER A 547 8.78 2.02 -16.10
C SER A 547 7.39 2.12 -15.45
N LEU A 548 7.04 1.18 -14.57
CA LEU A 548 5.77 1.20 -13.82
C LEU A 548 5.76 2.29 -12.75
N GLU A 549 6.89 2.51 -12.07
CA GLU A 549 7.06 3.60 -11.10
C GLU A 549 6.91 4.97 -11.77
N ASP A 550 7.56 5.17 -12.92
CA ASP A 550 7.46 6.40 -13.71
C ASP A 550 6.03 6.66 -14.22
N LEU A 551 5.32 5.59 -14.60
CA LEU A 551 3.92 5.69 -15.03
C LEU A 551 3.01 6.08 -13.86
N LEU A 552 3.21 5.50 -12.68
CA LEU A 552 2.50 5.89 -11.45
C LEU A 552 2.77 7.36 -11.06
N VAL A 553 4.02 7.81 -11.16
CA VAL A 553 4.38 9.22 -10.90
C VAL A 553 3.72 10.15 -11.92
N SER A 554 3.74 9.78 -13.20
CA SER A 554 3.14 10.56 -14.29
C SER A 554 1.62 10.67 -14.14
N LEU A 555 0.94 9.57 -13.79
CA LEU A 555 -0.51 9.57 -13.52
C LEU A 555 -0.86 10.47 -12.32
N ARG A 556 -0.06 10.46 -11.25
CA ARG A 556 -0.27 11.36 -10.11
C ARG A 556 -0.10 12.83 -10.49
N GLN A 557 0.92 13.15 -11.26
CA GLN A 557 1.14 14.53 -11.73
C GLN A 557 0.00 15.00 -12.65
N LEU A 558 -0.46 14.14 -13.56
CA LEU A 558 -1.60 14.43 -14.44
C LEU A 558 -2.87 14.70 -13.61
N ASN A 559 -3.13 13.86 -12.61
CA ASN A 559 -4.28 14.02 -11.73
C ASN A 559 -4.21 15.34 -10.94
N LYS A 560 -3.05 15.66 -10.34
CA LYS A 560 -2.82 16.94 -9.65
C LYS A 560 -3.07 18.16 -10.56
N ARG A 561 -2.64 18.11 -11.82
CA ARG A 561 -2.89 19.18 -12.80
C ARG A 561 -4.35 19.28 -13.21
N ALA A 562 -5.04 18.16 -13.41
CA ALA A 562 -6.46 18.13 -13.72
C ALA A 562 -7.29 18.77 -12.60
N PHE A 563 -7.00 18.42 -11.35
CA PHE A 563 -7.62 19.05 -10.17
C PHE A 563 -7.33 20.55 -10.07
N ALA A 564 -6.07 20.97 -10.22
CA ALA A 564 -5.73 22.39 -10.18
C ALA A 564 -6.47 23.20 -11.25
N ARG A 565 -6.65 22.62 -12.45
CA ARG A 565 -7.41 23.24 -13.54
C ARG A 565 -8.90 23.31 -13.25
N GLN A 566 -9.48 22.27 -12.66
CA GLN A 566 -10.87 22.27 -12.23
C GLN A 566 -11.12 23.33 -11.13
N LEU A 567 -10.23 23.44 -10.15
CA LEU A 567 -10.28 24.48 -9.12
C LEU A 567 -10.20 25.89 -9.73
N SER A 568 -9.32 26.08 -10.71
CA SER A 568 -9.18 27.36 -11.44
C SER A 568 -10.44 27.72 -12.23
N LEU A 569 -11.05 26.76 -12.92
CA LEU A 569 -12.28 26.98 -13.70
C LEU A 569 -13.47 27.34 -12.79
N MET A 570 -13.56 26.72 -11.60
CA MET A 570 -14.55 27.09 -10.60
C MET A 570 -14.33 28.51 -10.08
N ASN A 571 -13.09 28.87 -9.73
CA ASN A 571 -12.76 30.22 -9.28
C ASN A 571 -13.01 31.29 -10.36
N GLU A 572 -12.75 30.99 -11.64
CA GLU A 572 -13.08 31.87 -12.76
C GLU A 572 -14.60 32.03 -12.95
N GLN A 573 -15.38 30.97 -12.78
CA GLN A 573 -16.84 31.05 -12.79
C GLN A 573 -17.36 31.89 -11.62
N SER A 574 -16.84 31.68 -10.40
CA SER A 574 -17.17 32.52 -9.24
C SER A 574 -16.80 33.98 -9.45
N ALA A 575 -15.62 34.27 -9.99
CA ALA A 575 -15.20 35.63 -10.32
C ALA A 575 -16.12 36.30 -11.36
N ARG A 576 -16.62 35.55 -12.34
CA ARG A 576 -17.62 36.05 -13.30
C ARG A 576 -18.94 36.40 -12.61
N PHE A 577 -19.42 35.57 -11.68
CA PHE A 577 -20.62 35.84 -10.88
C PHE A 577 -20.51 37.10 -10.00
N PHE A 578 -19.30 37.45 -9.53
CA PHE A 578 -19.05 38.70 -8.78
C PHE A 578 -18.78 39.92 -9.67
N SER A 579 -18.60 39.74 -10.99
CA SER A 579 -18.26 40.82 -11.93
C SER A 579 -19.43 41.30 -12.80
N THR A 580 -20.57 40.63 -12.75
CA THR A 580 -21.79 41.10 -13.44
C THR A 580 -22.41 42.26 -12.65
N PRO A 581 -22.49 43.47 -13.21
CA PRO A 581 -23.03 44.66 -12.55
C PRO A 581 -24.54 44.58 -12.28
#